data_AF-A0A5E4JUJ2-F1
#
_entry.id   AF-A0A5E4JUJ2-F1
#
_cell.length_a   1.000
_cell.length_b   1.000
_cell.length_c   1.000
_cell.angle_alpha   90.00
_cell.angle_beta   90.00
_cell.angle_gamma   90.00
#
_symmetry.space_group_name_H-M   'P 1'
#
loop_
_entity.id
_entity.type
_entity.pdbx_description
1 polymer ?
#
loop_
_entity_poly.entity_id
_entity_poly.type
_entity_poly.pdbx_seq_one_letter_code
_entity_poly.pdbx_strand_id
1 'polypeptide(L)'
;MDFLTQLVNWMSANAKVSIVIVSALITLVSTLITKWLTNQEHLKSLKERQKQIQKDLKNHKPGEKMFEELQSEMLQISMTMMRSSFKPMLVTLVPFVIFFGWLRGLYTPILSNWIWYYIVSSIAFSMIYRKVFDMA
;
A
#
# COMPACT_ATOMS: atom_id res chain seq x y z
N MET A 1 18.52 9.04 31.13
CA MET A 1 18.23 8.47 29.79
C MET A 1 16.84 8.91 29.40
N ASP A 2 16.71 9.66 28.32
CA ASP A 2 15.39 10.05 27.80
C ASP A 2 14.63 8.83 27.23
N PHE A 3 13.33 9.00 27.02
CA PHE A 3 12.44 7.95 26.51
C PHE A 3 12.92 7.39 25.16
N LEU A 4 13.43 8.26 24.27
CA LEU A 4 13.89 7.86 22.95
C LEU A 4 15.09 6.92 23.02
N THR A 5 16.03 7.19 23.92
CA THR A 5 17.21 6.35 24.12
C THR A 5 16.82 5.00 24.72
N GLN A 6 15.87 4.96 25.66
CA GLN A 6 15.34 3.71 26.20
C GLN A 6 14.66 2.87 25.11
N LEU A 7 13.88 3.51 24.25
CA LEU A 7 13.19 2.87 23.14
C LEU A 7 14.19 2.27 22.14
N VAL A 8 15.19 3.06 21.71
CA VAL A 8 16.24 2.58 20.78
C VAL A 8 16.99 1.39 21.37
N ASN A 9 17.37 1.46 22.65
CA ASN A 9 18.07 0.35 23.32
C ASN A 9 17.22 -0.93 23.34
N TRP A 10 15.91 -0.81 23.64
CA TRP A 10 15.01 -1.95 23.61
C TRP A 10 14.85 -2.53 22.20
N MET A 11 14.76 -1.66 21.18
CA MET A 11 14.68 -2.07 19.77
C MET A 11 15.95 -2.79 19.33
N SER A 12 17.13 -2.31 19.72
CA SER A 12 18.41 -2.95 19.42
C SER A 12 18.55 -4.30 20.15
N ALA A 13 18.09 -4.40 21.39
CA ALA A 13 18.12 -5.66 22.15
C ALA A 13 17.16 -6.71 21.59
N ASN A 14 16.00 -6.31 21.06
CA ASN A 14 14.95 -7.21 20.57
C ASN A 14 14.66 -7.02 19.07
N ALA A 15 15.72 -6.95 18.26
CA ALA A 15 15.66 -6.50 16.87
C ALA A 15 14.60 -7.18 15.98
N LYS A 16 14.34 -8.48 16.19
CA LYS A 16 13.33 -9.24 15.42
C LYS A 16 11.89 -8.88 15.81
N VAL A 17 11.61 -8.68 17.10
CA VAL A 17 10.27 -8.36 17.58
C VAL A 17 9.96 -6.89 17.31
N SER A 18 10.94 -6.01 17.57
CA SER A 18 10.80 -4.58 17.35
C SER A 18 10.53 -4.25 15.88
N ILE A 19 11.19 -4.92 14.93
CA ILE A 19 10.94 -4.68 13.51
C ILE A 19 9.54 -5.12 13.06
N VAL A 20 9.00 -6.21 13.62
CA VAL A 20 7.63 -6.64 13.35
C VAL A 20 6.64 -5.60 13.88
N ILE A 21 6.81 -5.14 15.12
CA ILE A 21 5.93 -4.10 15.71
C ILE A 21 6.00 -2.81 14.91
N VAL A 22 7.20 -2.36 14.54
CA VAL A 22 7.39 -1.18 13.71
C VAL A 22 6.71 -1.35 12.34
N SER A 23 6.86 -2.51 11.70
CA SER A 23 6.19 -2.79 10.43
C SER A 23 4.67 -2.73 10.54
N ALA A 24 4.10 -3.25 11.65
CA ALA A 24 2.66 -3.18 11.91
C ALA A 24 2.20 -1.72 12.01
N LEU A 25 2.89 -0.91 12.83
CA LEU A 25 2.55 0.50 13.04
C LEU A 25 2.66 1.32 11.76
N ILE A 26 3.74 1.18 10.99
CA ILE A 26 3.88 1.90 9.73
C ILE A 26 2.81 1.48 8.74
N THR A 27 2.56 0.17 8.62
CA THR A 27 1.56 -0.35 7.69
C THR A 27 0.18 0.15 8.07
N LEU A 28 -0.13 0.23 9.37
CA LEU A 28 -1.38 0.79 9.88
C LEU A 28 -1.52 2.26 9.49
N VAL A 29 -0.52 3.08 9.80
CA VAL A 29 -0.53 4.52 9.48
C VAL A 29 -0.66 4.75 7.98
N SER A 30 0.14 4.06 7.17
CA SER A 30 0.08 4.14 5.71
C SER A 30 -1.31 3.74 5.19
N THR A 31 -1.88 2.66 5.72
CA THR A 31 -3.22 2.19 5.36
C THR A 31 -4.29 3.23 5.68
N LEU A 32 -4.23 3.85 6.87
CA LEU A 32 -5.17 4.90 7.27
C LEU A 32 -5.03 6.15 6.40
N ILE A 33 -3.80 6.56 6.09
CA ILE A 33 -3.54 7.68 5.16
C ILE A 33 -4.15 7.38 3.79
N THR A 34 -3.92 6.20 3.23
CA THR A 34 -4.51 5.80 1.95
C THR A 34 -6.03 5.79 2.02
N LYS A 35 -6.62 5.22 3.08
CA LYS A 35 -8.08 5.21 3.27
C LYS A 35 -8.67 6.62 3.30
N TRP A 36 -8.02 7.53 4.02
CA TRP A 36 -8.51 8.90 4.17
C TRP A 36 -8.30 9.75 2.92
N LEU A 37 -7.20 9.54 2.19
CA LEU A 37 -6.87 10.30 0.98
C LEU A 37 -7.54 9.79 -0.29
N THR A 38 -8.22 8.64 -0.26
CA THR A 38 -8.88 8.03 -1.42
C THR A 38 -10.37 7.83 -1.19
N ASN A 39 -11.17 8.06 -2.22
CA ASN A 39 -12.59 7.74 -2.19
C ASN A 39 -12.79 6.23 -2.43
N GLN A 40 -12.98 5.49 -1.34
CA GLN A 40 -13.12 4.03 -1.35
C GLN A 40 -14.35 3.56 -2.12
N GLU A 41 -15.50 4.24 -1.98
CA GLU A 41 -16.73 3.91 -2.71
C GLU A 41 -16.55 4.08 -4.22
N HIS A 42 -15.91 5.17 -4.64
CA HIS A 42 -15.59 5.40 -6.04
C HIS A 42 -14.62 4.35 -6.60
N LEU A 43 -13.61 3.95 -5.83
CA LEU A 43 -12.70 2.88 -6.24
C LEU A 43 -13.41 1.53 -6.37
N LYS A 44 -14.35 1.22 -5.48
CA LYS A 44 -15.19 0.00 -5.59
C LYS A 44 -16.03 0.02 -6.86
N SER A 45 -16.70 1.14 -7.17
CA SER A 45 -17.53 1.26 -8.39
C SER A 45 -16.70 1.17 -9.67
N LEU A 46 -15.50 1.77 -9.70
CA LEU A 46 -14.56 1.62 -10.82
C LEU A 46 -14.12 0.17 -11.04
N LYS A 47 -13.84 -0.59 -9.96
CA LYS A 47 -13.50 -2.01 -10.04
C LYS A 47 -14.67 -2.86 -10.52
N GLU A 48 -15.89 -2.54 -10.10
CA GLU A 48 -17.10 -3.20 -10.60
C GLU A 48 -17.31 -2.94 -12.09
N ARG A 49 -17.16 -1.68 -12.53
CA ARG A 49 -17.24 -1.32 -13.96
C ARG A 49 -16.17 -2.02 -14.78
N GLN A 50 -14.94 -2.11 -14.28
CA GLN A 50 -13.86 -2.85 -14.94
C GLN A 50 -14.23 -4.34 -15.12
N LYS A 51 -14.85 -4.98 -14.12
CA LYS A 51 -15.34 -6.37 -14.22
C LYS A 51 -16.49 -6.50 -15.24
N GLN A 52 -17.37 -5.50 -15.35
CA GLN A 52 -18.43 -5.49 -16.36
C GLN A 52 -17.84 -5.38 -17.77
N ILE A 53 -16.96 -4.41 -18.00
CA ILE A 53 -16.27 -4.24 -19.30
C ILE A 53 -15.55 -5.52 -19.71
N GLN A 54 -14.87 -6.21 -18.78
CA GLN A 54 -14.23 -7.51 -19.08
C GLN A 54 -15.21 -8.60 -19.51
N LYS A 55 -16.46 -8.58 -19.04
CA LYS A 55 -17.50 -9.49 -19.51
C LYS A 55 -18.02 -9.05 -20.88
N ASP A 56 -18.25 -7.76 -21.07
CA ASP A 56 -18.79 -7.20 -22.31
C ASP A 56 -17.82 -7.38 -23.48
N LEU A 57 -16.51 -7.26 -23.23
CA LEU A 57 -15.45 -7.54 -24.20
C LEU A 57 -15.45 -8.98 -24.71
N LYS A 58 -16.01 -9.96 -23.96
CA LYS A 58 -16.13 -11.34 -24.45
C LYS A 58 -17.23 -11.50 -25.50
N ASN A 59 -18.19 -10.57 -25.52
CA ASN A 59 -19.33 -10.59 -26.44
C ASN A 59 -19.07 -9.79 -27.73
N HIS A 60 -17.95 -9.06 -27.80
CA HIS A 60 -17.59 -8.20 -28.94
C HIS A 60 -16.25 -8.62 -29.52
N LYS A 61 -16.11 -8.54 -30.85
CA LYS A 61 -14.86 -8.91 -31.52
C LYS A 61 -13.89 -7.74 -31.64
N PRO A 62 -12.57 -8.00 -31.65
CA PRO A 62 -11.58 -6.99 -32.00
C PRO A 62 -11.89 -6.33 -33.34
N GLY A 63 -11.83 -4.99 -33.38
CA GLY A 63 -12.15 -4.17 -34.56
C GLY A 63 -13.61 -3.74 -34.67
N GLU A 64 -14.51 -4.20 -33.79
CA GLU A 64 -15.83 -3.61 -33.65
C GLU A 64 -15.75 -2.27 -32.91
N LYS A 65 -16.54 -1.28 -33.35
CA LYS A 65 -16.59 0.04 -32.70
C LYS A 65 -16.84 -0.06 -31.19
N MET A 66 -17.75 -0.95 -30.77
CA MET A 66 -18.05 -1.18 -29.35
C MET A 66 -16.86 -1.79 -28.59
N PHE A 67 -16.09 -2.67 -29.24
CA PHE A 67 -14.88 -3.25 -28.63
C PHE A 67 -13.80 -2.20 -28.37
N GLU A 68 -13.62 -1.27 -29.31
CA GLU A 68 -12.68 -0.14 -29.15
C GLU A 68 -13.13 0.82 -28.05
N GLU A 69 -14.43 1.14 -27.99
CA GLU A 69 -15.03 1.98 -26.94
C GLU A 69 -14.82 1.37 -25.55
N LEU A 70 -15.11 0.07 -25.38
CA LEU A 70 -14.92 -0.65 -24.12
C LEU A 70 -13.45 -0.70 -23.69
N GLN A 71 -12.51 -0.90 -24.62
CA GLN A 71 -11.08 -0.84 -24.31
C GLN A 71 -10.64 0.56 -23.88
N SER A 72 -11.11 1.60 -24.58
CA SER A 72 -10.83 2.99 -24.22
C SER A 72 -11.35 3.32 -22.81
N GLU A 73 -12.57 2.89 -22.49
CA GLU A 73 -13.14 3.06 -21.15
C GLU A 73 -12.30 2.33 -20.08
N MET A 74 -11.85 1.10 -20.36
CA MET A 74 -10.97 0.35 -19.46
C MET A 74 -9.63 1.09 -19.19
N LEU A 75 -9.05 1.72 -20.21
CA LEU A 75 -7.85 2.55 -20.05
C LEU A 75 -8.13 3.78 -19.20
N GLN A 76 -9.27 4.46 -19.44
CA GLN A 76 -9.67 5.63 -18.64
C GLN A 76 -9.89 5.26 -17.17
N ILE A 77 -10.58 4.16 -16.89
CA ILE A 77 -10.78 3.65 -15.52
C ILE A 77 -9.43 3.35 -14.86
N SER A 78 -8.51 2.69 -15.59
CA SER A 78 -7.17 2.38 -15.10
C SER A 78 -6.38 3.65 -14.76
N MET A 79 -6.43 4.67 -15.63
CA MET A 79 -5.81 5.97 -15.36
C MET A 79 -6.41 6.67 -14.14
N THR A 80 -7.73 6.63 -13.97
CA THR A 80 -8.41 7.22 -12.83
C THR A 80 -7.98 6.53 -11.53
N MET A 81 -8.02 5.20 -11.47
CA MET A 81 -7.55 4.44 -10.29
C MET A 81 -6.08 4.72 -9.97
N MET A 82 -5.25 4.81 -11.01
CA MET A 82 -3.83 5.16 -10.88
C MET A 82 -3.68 6.55 -10.25
N ARG A 83 -4.36 7.58 -10.78
CA ARG A 83 -4.35 8.95 -10.23
C ARG A 83 -4.84 8.99 -8.78
N SER A 84 -5.90 8.25 -8.45
CA SER A 84 -6.39 8.12 -7.07
C SER A 84 -5.33 7.51 -6.13
N SER A 85 -4.49 6.61 -6.63
CA SER A 85 -3.41 5.97 -5.87
C SER A 85 -2.15 6.84 -5.77
N PHE A 86 -1.92 7.74 -6.73
CA PHE A 86 -0.76 8.62 -6.76
C PHE A 86 -0.73 9.62 -5.60
N LYS A 87 -1.87 10.23 -5.25
CA LYS A 87 -1.91 11.23 -4.16
C LYS A 87 -1.47 10.63 -2.80
N PRO A 88 -2.03 9.49 -2.33
CA PRO A 88 -1.52 8.83 -1.13
C PRO A 88 -0.05 8.42 -1.23
N MET A 89 0.37 7.91 -2.39
CA MET A 89 1.76 7.49 -2.60
C MET A 89 2.72 8.65 -2.39
N LEU A 90 2.46 9.83 -2.96
CA LEU A 90 3.33 11.00 -2.82
C LEU A 90 3.35 11.54 -1.38
N VAL A 91 2.18 11.56 -0.72
CA VAL A 91 2.08 12.01 0.68
C VAL A 91 2.83 11.05 1.61
N THR A 92 2.80 9.75 1.34
CA THR A 92 3.49 8.75 2.17
C THR A 92 4.97 8.62 1.83
N LEU A 93 5.40 8.90 0.60
CA LEU A 93 6.79 8.72 0.15
C LEU A 93 7.80 9.50 1.01
N VAL A 94 7.55 10.80 1.22
CA VAL A 94 8.47 11.68 1.96
C VAL A 94 8.71 11.19 3.41
N PRO A 95 7.66 10.98 4.24
CA PRO A 95 7.87 10.46 5.59
C PRO A 95 8.45 9.04 5.58
N PHE A 96 8.10 8.22 4.58
CA PHE A 96 8.62 6.86 4.48
C PHE A 96 10.12 6.85 4.24
N VAL A 97 10.65 7.69 3.34
CA VAL A 97 12.10 7.77 3.06
C VAL A 97 12.89 8.18 4.30
N ILE A 98 12.42 9.21 5.02
CA ILE A 98 13.08 9.68 6.25
C ILE A 98 13.09 8.56 7.30
N PHE A 99 11.93 7.92 7.51
CA PHE A 99 11.79 6.86 8.49
C PHE A 99 12.64 5.63 8.14
N PHE A 100 12.67 5.23 6.86
CA PHE A 100 13.43 4.09 6.40
C PHE A 100 14.95 4.32 6.49
N GLY A 101 15.40 5.57 6.30
CA GLY A 101 16.79 5.97 6.54
C GLY A 101 17.20 5.74 8.00
N TRP A 102 16.35 6.14 8.95
CA TRP A 102 16.58 5.90 10.37
C TRP A 102 16.57 4.42 10.74
N LEU A 103 15.58 3.65 10.25
CA LEU A 103 15.54 2.19 10.44
C LEU A 103 16.80 1.50 9.92
N ARG A 104 17.28 1.90 8.74
CA ARG A 104 18.49 1.34 8.15
C ARG A 104 19.69 1.55 9.07
N GLY A 105 19.87 2.75 9.62
CA GLY A 105 20.96 3.03 10.57
C GLY A 105 20.90 2.16 11.83
N LEU A 106 19.69 1.91 12.35
CA LEU A 106 19.49 1.13 13.57
C LEU A 106 19.65 -0.37 13.35
N TYR A 107 19.05 -0.94 12.30
CA TYR A 107 18.95 -2.39 12.11
C TYR A 107 20.04 -3.00 11.24
N THR A 108 20.63 -2.28 10.30
CA THR A 108 21.71 -2.83 9.45
C THR A 108 22.88 -3.43 10.23
N PRO A 109 23.42 -2.79 11.30
CA PRO A 109 24.52 -3.38 12.05
C PRO A 109 24.12 -4.59 12.91
N ILE A 110 22.83 -4.76 13.19
CA ILE A 110 22.32 -5.79 14.11
C ILE A 110 21.77 -7.01 13.35
N LEU A 111 21.07 -6.75 12.25
CA LEU A 111 20.31 -7.75 11.50
C LEU A 111 20.43 -7.44 10.00
N SER A 112 21.43 -8.01 9.33
CA SER A 112 21.69 -7.75 7.89
C SER A 112 20.45 -7.92 6.99
N ASN A 113 19.60 -8.91 7.28
CA ASN A 113 18.37 -9.22 6.54
C ASN A 113 17.10 -8.52 7.08
N TRP A 114 17.24 -7.46 7.88
CA TRP A 114 16.10 -6.77 8.52
C TRP A 114 15.00 -6.37 7.53
N ILE A 115 15.39 -5.98 6.31
CA ILE A 115 14.46 -5.53 5.28
C ILE A 115 13.46 -6.62 4.89
N TRP A 116 13.84 -7.90 4.87
CA TRP A 116 12.94 -9.00 4.56
C TRP A 116 11.93 -9.23 5.67
N TYR A 117 12.35 -9.14 6.93
CA TYR A 117 11.43 -9.21 8.08
C TYR A 117 10.40 -8.08 8.02
N TYR A 118 10.83 -6.88 7.64
CA TYR A 118 9.93 -5.74 7.44
C TYR A 118 8.94 -5.97 6.29
N ILE A 119 9.41 -6.39 5.12
CA ILE A 119 8.57 -6.59 3.93
C ILE A 119 7.54 -7.68 4.17
N VAL A 120 7.95 -8.84 4.68
CA VAL A 120 7.02 -9.97 4.92
C VAL A 120 5.95 -9.58 5.95
N SER A 121 6.37 -8.97 7.06
CA SER A 121 5.45 -8.55 8.11
C SER A 121 4.49 -7.46 7.63
N SER A 122 4.98 -6.45 6.89
CA SER A 122 4.14 -5.38 6.35
C SER A 122 3.13 -5.87 5.32
N ILE A 123 3.48 -6.85 4.47
CA ILE A 123 2.53 -7.48 3.56
C ILE A 123 1.43 -8.20 4.35
N ALA A 124 1.80 -8.98 5.37
CA ALA A 124 0.85 -9.68 6.24
C ALA A 124 -0.12 -8.71 6.92
N PHE A 125 0.40 -7.67 7.57
CA PHE A 125 -0.43 -6.65 8.23
C PHE A 125 -1.28 -5.85 7.25
N SER A 126 -0.75 -5.54 6.06
CA SER A 126 -1.49 -4.82 5.02
C SER A 126 -2.73 -5.59 4.58
N MET A 127 -2.61 -6.91 4.39
CA MET A 127 -3.75 -7.77 4.07
C MET A 127 -4.81 -7.74 5.19
N ILE A 128 -4.37 -7.82 6.46
CA ILE A 128 -5.26 -7.77 7.62
C ILE A 128 -5.98 -6.42 7.67
N TYR A 129 -5.25 -5.30 7.60
CA TYR A 129 -5.82 -3.97 7.70
C TYR A 129 -6.74 -3.62 6.53
N ARG A 130 -6.39 -4.01 5.30
CA ARG A 130 -7.25 -3.86 4.13
C ARG A 130 -8.61 -4.53 4.34
N LYS A 131 -8.62 -5.73 4.91
CA LYS A 131 -9.85 -6.47 5.22
C LYS A 131 -10.62 -5.84 6.39
N VAL A 132 -9.94 -5.45 7.47
CA VAL A 132 -10.55 -4.82 8.65
C VAL A 132 -11.19 -3.47 8.30
N PHE A 133 -10.58 -2.70 7.41
CA PHE A 133 -11.04 -1.37 7.04
C PHE A 133 -11.93 -1.33 5.79
N ASP A 134 -12.26 -2.49 5.23
CA ASP A 134 -13.09 -2.65 4.02
C ASP A 134 -12.61 -1.76 2.85
N MET A 135 -11.29 -1.78 2.62
CA MET A 135 -10.69 -1.00 1.53
C MET A 135 -10.87 -1.69 0.18
N ALA A 136 -11.05 -0.88 -0.86
CA ALA A 136 -11.30 -1.29 -2.23
C ALA A 136 -10.20 -2.18 -2.81
#